data_AF-A0A8H4TDI3-F1
#
_entry.id   AF-A0A8H4TDI3-F1
#
_cell.length_a   1.000
_cell.length_b   1.000
_cell.length_c   1.000
_cell.angle_alpha   90.00
_cell.angle_beta   90.00
_cell.angle_gamma   90.00
#
_symmetry.space_group_name_H-M   'P 1'
#
loop_
_entity.id
_entity.type
_entity.pdbx_description
1 polymer ?
#
loop_
_entity_poly.entity_id
_entity_poly.type
_entity_poly.pdbx_seq_one_letter_code
_entity_poly.pdbx_strand_id
1 'polypeptide(L)'
;MRHSKKSQIAEVNDKQQQNGPSKKTSASRKNHGSSGKQLQQLSRLYDEAMDTYNQSALAKTTEDMLRTKNRPRVTKIVSLGLGSLFDAKDQQRRIKQLAVLMAIASQLALPLGDKSTLTLYAQDPTFTTADEAFLESLGIFVLNTSSISSLGEAGKIMDEETLVYSPFLTLETYKLLFSSPSTNVPILVSDDFNALRLKWDKRTSERKDVEGLIQGTREGNYRRRAVNGEGFWIEADRPFPMALYWRQSIAQDLPVPRNVESTIRTRVFPKLEHQRIPIHA
;
A
#
# COMPACT_ATOMS: atom_id res chain seq x y z
N MET A 1 -7.25 -56.83 -9.09
CA MET A 1 -8.40 -57.45 -9.78
C MET A 1 -9.68 -56.73 -9.37
N ARG A 2 -10.32 -56.00 -10.30
CA ARG A 2 -11.78 -55.84 -10.48
C ARG A 2 -12.05 -54.67 -11.44
N HIS A 3 -12.46 -55.06 -12.65
CA HIS A 3 -13.31 -54.44 -13.68
C HIS A 3 -13.45 -52.90 -13.72
N SER A 4 -12.96 -52.18 -14.74
CA SER A 4 -13.47 -52.06 -16.14
C SER A 4 -14.95 -51.68 -16.26
N LYS A 5 -15.21 -50.42 -16.67
CA LYS A 5 -16.38 -50.05 -17.46
C LYS A 5 -15.98 -49.02 -18.53
N LYS A 6 -15.95 -49.50 -19.77
CA LYS A 6 -15.93 -48.75 -21.03
C LYS A 6 -17.30 -48.09 -21.23
N SER A 7 -17.33 -46.88 -21.77
CA SER A 7 -18.52 -46.32 -22.40
C SER A 7 -18.10 -45.71 -23.74
N GLN A 8 -18.69 -46.26 -24.80
CA GLN A 8 -18.63 -45.80 -26.18
C GLN A 8 -19.84 -44.90 -26.43
N ILE A 9 -19.63 -43.76 -27.11
CA ILE A 9 -20.65 -42.96 -27.82
C ILE A 9 -19.90 -42.45 -29.06
N ALA A 10 -20.08 -43.08 -30.21
CA ALA A 10 -21.13 -42.89 -31.23
C ALA A 10 -20.82 -41.74 -32.20
N GLU A 11 -20.88 -42.12 -33.47
CA GLU A 11 -20.53 -41.40 -34.69
C GLU A 11 -21.38 -40.15 -34.93
N VAL A 12 -20.79 -39.14 -35.57
CA VAL A 12 -21.52 -38.11 -36.32
C VAL A 12 -20.87 -37.97 -37.69
N ASN A 13 -21.67 -38.20 -38.73
CA ASN A 13 -21.33 -38.09 -40.14
C ASN A 13 -21.94 -36.79 -40.73
N ASP A 14 -21.33 -36.39 -41.85
CA ASP A 14 -21.83 -35.52 -42.93
C ASP A 14 -21.77 -33.97 -42.86
N LYS A 15 -20.73 -33.46 -43.55
CA LYS A 15 -20.76 -32.74 -44.84
C LYS A 15 -21.75 -31.58 -45.08
N GLN A 16 -21.13 -30.40 -45.26
CA GLN A 16 -21.16 -29.49 -46.43
C GLN A 16 -22.40 -28.62 -46.79
N GLN A 17 -22.04 -27.33 -47.00
CA GLN A 17 -22.57 -26.31 -47.93
C GLN A 17 -23.88 -25.56 -47.56
N GLN A 18 -23.81 -24.22 -47.43
CA GLN A 18 -24.10 -23.25 -48.51
C GLN A 18 -24.08 -21.78 -48.03
N ASN A 19 -23.76 -20.90 -48.98
CA ASN A 19 -23.63 -19.45 -48.91
C ASN A 19 -24.96 -18.70 -48.66
N GLY A 20 -24.86 -17.51 -48.05
CA GLY A 20 -25.89 -16.47 -48.12
C GLY A 20 -25.54 -15.22 -47.29
N PRO A 21 -25.38 -14.03 -47.89
CA PRO A 21 -25.08 -12.80 -47.15
C PRO A 21 -26.39 -12.12 -46.71
N SER A 22 -26.48 -11.74 -45.44
CA SER A 22 -27.55 -10.84 -44.99
C SER A 22 -27.08 -9.92 -43.88
N LYS A 23 -26.92 -8.65 -44.27
CA LYS A 23 -26.85 -7.47 -43.41
C LYS A 23 -27.95 -7.53 -42.35
N LYS A 24 -27.57 -7.62 -41.07
CA LYS A 24 -28.33 -6.99 -39.97
C LYS A 24 -27.35 -6.39 -38.96
N THR A 25 -27.20 -5.09 -39.10
CA THR A 25 -26.82 -4.13 -38.06
C THR A 25 -27.58 -4.43 -36.77
N SER A 26 -26.93 -5.09 -35.82
CA SER A 26 -27.39 -5.12 -34.43
C SER A 26 -26.61 -4.06 -33.66
N ALA A 27 -27.35 -3.04 -33.25
CA ALA A 27 -26.89 -1.93 -32.46
C ALA A 27 -26.22 -2.44 -31.17
N SER A 28 -24.94 -2.12 -31.03
CA SER A 28 -24.23 -2.08 -29.75
C SER A 28 -24.93 -1.04 -28.85
N ARG A 29 -25.94 -1.48 -28.11
CA ARG A 29 -26.51 -0.72 -27.00
C ARG A 29 -25.49 -0.76 -25.87
N LYS A 30 -24.73 0.33 -25.75
CA LYS A 30 -23.80 0.64 -24.67
C LYS A 30 -24.45 0.38 -23.30
N ASN A 31 -23.88 -0.56 -22.55
CA ASN A 31 -24.18 -0.86 -21.13
C ASN A 31 -23.69 0.26 -20.18
N HIS A 32 -24.06 1.53 -20.41
CA HIS A 32 -23.64 2.64 -19.55
C HIS A 32 -24.47 2.82 -18.26
N GLY A 33 -25.57 2.06 -18.09
CA GLY A 33 -26.43 2.18 -16.90
C GLY A 33 -25.93 1.44 -15.65
N SER A 34 -25.01 0.49 -15.79
CA SER A 34 -24.54 -0.34 -14.66
C SER A 34 -23.44 0.34 -13.84
N SER A 35 -22.51 1.05 -14.51
CA SER A 35 -21.36 1.67 -13.83
C SER A 35 -21.78 2.78 -12.87
N GLY A 36 -22.77 3.59 -13.24
CA GLY A 36 -23.28 4.66 -12.38
C GLY A 36 -23.88 4.15 -11.07
N LYS A 37 -24.61 3.03 -11.11
CA LYS A 37 -25.18 2.40 -9.90
C LYS A 37 -24.09 1.84 -8.98
N GLN A 38 -23.06 1.23 -9.57
CA GLN A 38 -21.92 0.69 -8.82
C GLN A 38 -21.12 1.80 -8.13
N LEU A 39 -20.86 2.92 -8.82
CA LEU A 39 -20.20 4.08 -8.22
C LEU A 39 -21.03 4.67 -7.08
N GLN A 40 -22.35 4.82 -7.27
CA GLN A 40 -23.23 5.33 -6.22
C GLN A 40 -23.25 4.42 -4.98
N GLN A 41 -23.26 3.10 -5.18
CA GLN A 41 -23.15 2.14 -4.09
C GLN A 41 -21.81 2.32 -3.34
N LEU A 42 -20.72 2.51 -4.06
CA LEU A 42 -19.40 2.69 -3.46
C LEU A 42 -19.30 4.01 -2.67
N SER A 43 -19.87 5.10 -3.19
CA SER A 43 -20.00 6.37 -2.46
C SER A 43 -20.76 6.17 -1.15
N ARG A 44 -21.89 5.46 -1.17
CA ARG A 44 -22.66 5.19 0.05
C ARG A 44 -21.85 4.40 1.08
N LEU A 45 -21.14 3.35 0.64
CA LEU A 45 -20.28 2.56 1.52
C LEU A 45 -19.15 3.41 2.11
N TYR A 46 -18.58 4.31 1.31
CA TYR A 46 -17.55 5.24 1.76
C TYR A 46 -18.09 6.22 2.81
N ASP A 47 -19.26 6.81 2.58
CA ASP A 47 -19.91 7.72 3.53
C ASP A 47 -20.22 7.02 4.85
N GLU A 48 -20.81 5.81 4.80
CA GLU A 48 -21.06 4.97 5.98
C GLU A 48 -19.76 4.63 6.75
N ALA A 49 -18.67 4.32 6.02
CA ALA A 49 -17.38 4.04 6.61
C ALA A 49 -16.75 5.30 7.25
N MET A 50 -16.90 6.47 6.64
CA MET A 50 -16.45 7.74 7.22
C MET A 50 -17.22 8.11 8.49
N ASP A 51 -18.54 7.93 8.49
CA ASP A 51 -19.36 8.15 9.69
C ASP A 51 -18.94 7.23 10.84
N THR A 52 -18.74 5.94 10.53
CA THR A 52 -18.24 4.96 11.49
C THR A 52 -16.85 5.34 12.00
N TYR A 53 -15.95 5.76 11.11
CA TYR A 53 -14.62 6.22 11.47
C TYR A 53 -14.69 7.39 12.46
N ASN A 54 -15.46 8.43 12.14
CA ASN A 54 -15.56 9.65 12.95
C ASN A 54 -16.08 9.39 14.38
N GLN A 55 -16.86 8.34 14.59
CA GLN A 55 -17.40 7.94 15.89
C GLN A 55 -16.48 6.99 16.67
N SER A 56 -15.41 6.48 16.05
CA SER A 56 -14.55 5.44 16.61
C SER A 56 -13.38 5.98 17.45
N ALA A 57 -12.81 5.12 18.30
CA ALA A 57 -11.57 5.43 19.01
C ALA A 57 -10.37 5.58 18.06
N LEU A 58 -10.45 4.99 16.87
CA LEU A 58 -9.45 5.13 15.82
C LEU A 58 -9.32 6.57 15.35
N ALA A 59 -10.43 7.30 15.15
CA ALA A 59 -10.39 8.71 14.74
C ALA A 59 -9.58 9.58 15.72
N LYS A 60 -9.90 9.46 17.02
CA LYS A 60 -9.18 10.16 18.08
C LYS A 60 -7.70 9.78 18.10
N THR A 61 -7.39 8.48 17.98
CA THR A 61 -6.01 7.99 17.96
C THR A 61 -5.24 8.54 16.76
N THR A 62 -5.84 8.58 15.58
CA THR A 62 -5.24 9.15 14.37
C THR A 62 -4.96 10.65 14.54
N GLU A 63 -5.92 11.41 15.06
CA GLU A 63 -5.73 12.84 15.35
C GLU A 63 -4.56 13.05 16.31
N ASP A 64 -4.57 12.37 17.46
CA ASP A 64 -3.54 12.50 18.49
C ASP A 64 -2.13 12.16 17.95
N MET A 65 -2.03 11.15 17.09
CA MET A 65 -0.76 10.79 16.47
C MET A 65 -0.26 11.87 15.49
N LEU A 66 -1.16 12.44 14.68
CA LEU A 66 -0.81 13.43 13.66
C LEU A 66 -0.62 14.85 14.23
N ARG A 67 -1.10 15.13 15.45
CA ARG A 67 -0.97 16.42 16.15
C ARG A 67 0.39 16.63 16.84
N THR A 68 1.40 15.83 16.51
CA THR A 68 2.69 15.85 17.20
C THR A 68 3.43 17.19 16.96
N LYS A 69 3.98 17.78 18.03
CA LYS A 69 4.83 18.99 17.96
C LYS A 69 6.05 18.72 17.05
N ASN A 70 6.41 19.67 16.21
CA ASN A 70 7.50 19.57 15.22
C ASN A 70 7.24 18.52 14.13
N ARG A 71 5.99 18.44 13.65
CA ARG A 71 5.66 17.61 12.49
C ARG A 71 6.44 18.06 11.25
N PRO A 72 7.09 17.14 10.51
CA PRO A 72 7.63 17.47 9.20
C PRO A 72 6.50 17.97 8.31
N ARG A 73 6.83 18.88 7.41
CA ARG A 73 5.85 19.37 6.45
C ARG A 73 5.44 18.21 5.56
N VAL A 74 4.14 18.00 5.39
CA VAL A 74 3.60 16.99 4.47
C VAL A 74 2.78 17.72 3.42
N THR A 75 3.20 17.60 2.16
CA THR A 75 2.51 18.16 0.98
C THR A 75 1.91 17.06 0.10
N LYS A 76 2.32 15.81 0.31
CA LYS A 76 1.85 14.65 -0.46
C LYS A 76 1.49 13.49 0.45
N ILE A 77 0.42 12.77 0.10
CA ILE A 77 0.13 11.44 0.64
C ILE A 77 0.19 10.44 -0.51
N VAL A 78 0.90 9.34 -0.31
CA VAL A 78 0.97 8.25 -1.27
C VAL A 78 0.39 7.00 -0.61
N SER A 79 -0.77 6.55 -1.09
CA SER A 79 -1.35 5.28 -0.71
C SER A 79 -0.78 4.15 -1.57
N LEU A 80 -0.31 3.08 -0.93
CA LEU A 80 0.26 1.92 -1.59
C LEU A 80 -0.49 0.66 -1.14
N GLY A 81 -1.03 -0.11 -2.10
CA GLY A 81 -1.58 -1.43 -1.80
C GLY A 81 -3.03 -1.44 -1.27
N LEU A 82 -3.83 -0.44 -1.67
CA LEU A 82 -5.24 -0.36 -1.26
C LEU A 82 -6.10 -1.50 -1.82
N GLY A 83 -5.71 -2.13 -2.93
CA GLY A 83 -6.49 -3.12 -3.66
C GLY A 83 -7.70 -2.51 -4.38
N SER A 84 -8.27 -3.25 -5.35
CA SER A 84 -9.53 -2.85 -5.98
C SER A 84 -10.67 -2.71 -4.96
N LEU A 85 -11.42 -1.63 -5.07
CA LEU A 85 -12.59 -1.29 -4.25
C LEU A 85 -13.86 -2.04 -4.71
N PHE A 86 -13.81 -2.67 -5.89
CA PHE A 86 -14.90 -3.48 -6.45
C PHE A 86 -14.76 -4.99 -6.20
N ASP A 87 -13.71 -5.44 -5.52
CA ASP A 87 -13.60 -6.84 -5.08
C ASP A 87 -14.59 -7.12 -3.93
N ALA A 88 -15.67 -7.83 -4.24
CA ALA A 88 -16.74 -8.14 -3.30
C ALA A 88 -16.28 -8.85 -2.02
N LYS A 89 -15.17 -9.62 -2.06
CA LYS A 89 -14.67 -10.36 -0.89
C LYS A 89 -14.08 -9.45 0.18
N ASP A 90 -13.47 -8.35 -0.23
CA ASP A 90 -12.69 -7.46 0.63
C ASP A 90 -13.15 -5.99 0.56
N GLN A 91 -14.21 -5.69 -0.20
CA GLN A 91 -14.72 -4.33 -0.46
C GLN A 91 -14.93 -3.52 0.83
N GLN A 92 -15.61 -4.09 1.83
CA GLN A 92 -15.86 -3.39 3.10
C GLN A 92 -14.55 -2.97 3.78
N ARG A 93 -13.58 -3.89 3.86
CA ARG A 93 -12.26 -3.61 4.41
C ARG A 93 -11.53 -2.53 3.62
N ARG A 94 -11.54 -2.61 2.27
CA ARG A 94 -10.84 -1.63 1.41
C ARG A 94 -11.48 -0.24 1.49
N ILE A 95 -12.80 -0.17 1.57
CA ILE A 95 -13.52 1.10 1.77
C ILE A 95 -13.21 1.71 3.14
N LYS A 96 -13.14 0.89 4.19
CA LYS A 96 -12.68 1.36 5.51
C LYS A 96 -11.22 1.84 5.49
N GLN A 97 -10.33 1.17 4.76
CA GLN A 97 -8.96 1.63 4.57
C GLN A 97 -8.92 2.99 3.83
N LEU A 98 -9.75 3.18 2.81
CA LEU A 98 -9.90 4.46 2.11
C LEU A 98 -10.44 5.56 3.05
N ALA A 99 -11.41 5.25 3.91
CA ALA A 99 -11.90 6.18 4.92
C ALA A 99 -10.77 6.65 5.85
N VAL A 100 -9.92 5.73 6.33
CA VAL A 100 -8.74 6.07 7.14
C VAL A 100 -7.76 6.96 6.38
N LEU A 101 -7.49 6.68 5.09
CA LEU A 101 -6.64 7.53 4.24
C LEU A 101 -7.20 8.96 4.16
N MET A 102 -8.48 9.11 3.87
CA MET A 102 -9.13 10.42 3.72
C MET A 102 -9.19 11.20 5.03
N ALA A 103 -9.37 10.50 6.16
CA ALA A 103 -9.29 11.11 7.47
C ALA A 103 -7.88 11.63 7.79
N ILE A 104 -6.83 10.84 7.50
CA ILE A 104 -5.44 11.30 7.63
C ILE A 104 -5.20 12.55 6.78
N ALA A 105 -5.66 12.54 5.53
CA ALA A 105 -5.53 13.67 4.63
C ALA A 105 -6.20 14.94 5.17
N SER A 106 -7.43 14.81 5.67
CA SER A 106 -8.17 15.92 6.27
C SER A 106 -7.40 16.52 7.45
N GLN A 107 -6.86 15.69 8.35
CA GLN A 107 -6.06 16.15 9.50
C GLN A 107 -4.74 16.82 9.10
N LEU A 108 -4.14 16.39 7.99
CA LEU A 108 -2.93 17.01 7.45
C LEU A 108 -3.21 18.30 6.69
N ALA A 109 -4.40 18.46 6.10
CA ALA A 109 -4.83 19.65 5.38
C ALA A 109 -5.12 20.85 6.31
N LEU A 110 -5.68 20.62 7.51
CA LEU A 110 -6.07 21.69 8.45
C LEU A 110 -4.99 22.76 8.69
N PRO A 111 -3.70 22.42 8.90
CA PRO A 111 -2.67 23.42 9.19
C PRO A 111 -2.09 24.12 7.96
N LEU A 112 -2.37 23.65 6.74
CA LEU A 112 -1.78 24.16 5.50
C LEU A 112 -2.44 25.48 5.04
N GLY A 113 -3.65 25.77 5.51
CA GLY A 113 -4.43 26.95 5.13
C GLY A 113 -4.66 27.05 3.61
N ASP A 114 -5.08 28.23 3.12
CA ASP A 114 -5.43 28.45 1.71
C ASP A 114 -4.22 28.43 0.74
N LYS A 115 -2.98 28.39 1.26
CA LYS A 115 -1.76 28.61 0.45
C LYS A 115 -1.06 27.34 -0.02
N SER A 116 -1.45 26.16 0.47
CA SER A 116 -0.84 24.91 0.03
C SER A 116 -1.83 23.76 -0.01
N THR A 117 -1.91 23.12 -1.16
CA THR A 117 -2.79 21.97 -1.40
C THR A 117 -2.06 20.68 -1.10
N LEU A 118 -2.59 19.91 -0.16
CA LEU A 118 -2.19 18.52 0.05
C LEU A 118 -2.60 17.71 -1.19
N THR A 119 -1.64 17.04 -1.83
CA THR A 119 -1.92 16.19 -3.00
C THR A 119 -2.00 14.73 -2.59
N LEU A 120 -3.04 14.01 -3.02
CA LEU A 120 -3.21 12.60 -2.73
C LEU A 120 -2.90 11.76 -3.97
N TYR A 121 -2.15 10.69 -3.76
CA TYR A 121 -1.86 9.68 -4.76
C TYR A 121 -2.23 8.29 -4.25
N ALA A 122 -2.60 7.40 -5.15
CA ALA A 122 -2.77 5.99 -4.87
C ALA A 122 -2.10 5.14 -5.94
N GLN A 123 -1.47 4.03 -5.53
CA GLN A 123 -0.86 3.07 -6.44
C GLN A 123 -1.21 1.65 -6.00
N ASP A 124 -1.82 0.90 -6.90
CA ASP A 124 -2.06 -0.53 -6.74
C ASP A 124 -2.17 -1.20 -8.12
N PRO A 125 -1.46 -2.31 -8.39
CA PRO A 125 -1.54 -2.99 -9.68
C PRO A 125 -2.90 -3.63 -9.97
N THR A 126 -3.78 -3.74 -8.96
CA THR A 126 -5.11 -4.34 -9.09
C THR A 126 -6.21 -3.32 -9.36
N PHE A 127 -5.90 -2.02 -9.40
CA PHE A 127 -6.90 -1.01 -9.74
C PHE A 127 -7.46 -1.23 -11.14
N THR A 128 -8.77 -1.08 -11.24
CA THR A 128 -9.53 -1.06 -12.48
C THR A 128 -9.85 0.38 -12.85
N THR A 129 -10.28 0.61 -14.09
CA THR A 129 -10.77 1.94 -14.52
C THR A 129 -11.93 2.46 -13.66
N ALA A 130 -12.74 1.57 -13.07
CA ALA A 130 -13.80 1.98 -12.16
C ALA A 130 -13.24 2.44 -10.80
N ASP A 131 -12.18 1.79 -10.31
CA ASP A 131 -11.45 2.23 -9.11
C ASP A 131 -10.84 3.61 -9.34
N GLU A 132 -10.16 3.79 -10.47
CA GLU A 132 -9.55 5.06 -10.88
C GLU A 132 -10.59 6.18 -10.92
N ALA A 133 -11.71 5.99 -11.63
CA ALA A 133 -12.76 7.00 -11.71
C ALA A 133 -13.36 7.36 -10.33
N PHE A 134 -13.49 6.38 -9.43
CA PHE A 134 -13.96 6.65 -8.07
C PHE A 134 -12.92 7.41 -7.24
N LEU A 135 -11.66 6.99 -7.26
CA LEU A 135 -10.57 7.64 -6.53
C LEU A 135 -10.35 9.08 -7.03
N GLU A 136 -10.40 9.30 -8.35
CA GLU A 136 -10.33 10.63 -8.96
C GLU A 136 -11.49 11.54 -8.51
N SER A 137 -12.70 10.99 -8.35
CA SER A 137 -13.84 11.75 -7.81
C SER A 137 -13.63 12.24 -6.37
N LEU A 138 -12.71 11.61 -5.64
CA LEU A 138 -12.28 12.02 -4.29
C LEU A 138 -11.01 12.89 -4.29
N GLY A 139 -10.51 13.28 -5.47
CA GLY A 139 -9.29 14.08 -5.62
C GLY A 139 -7.99 13.28 -5.43
N ILE A 140 -8.01 11.97 -5.64
CA ILE A 140 -6.84 11.09 -5.55
C ILE A 140 -6.33 10.79 -6.95
N PHE A 141 -5.05 11.10 -7.22
CA PHE A 141 -4.39 10.76 -8.48
C PHE A 141 -3.90 9.31 -8.46
N VAL A 142 -4.34 8.50 -9.41
CA VAL A 142 -3.86 7.11 -9.53
C VAL A 142 -2.54 7.08 -10.31
N LEU A 143 -1.56 6.41 -9.72
CA LEU A 143 -0.21 6.23 -10.27
C LEU A 143 -0.07 4.84 -10.90
N ASN A 144 0.69 4.76 -11.99
CA ASN A 144 0.92 3.50 -12.67
C ASN A 144 1.97 2.64 -11.96
N THR A 145 1.69 1.34 -11.89
CA THR A 145 2.67 0.32 -11.54
C THR A 145 2.45 -0.95 -12.35
N SER A 146 3.54 -1.57 -12.77
CA SER A 146 3.52 -2.83 -13.52
C SER A 146 3.55 -4.06 -12.62
N SER A 147 3.82 -3.91 -11.32
CA SER A 147 3.97 -5.04 -10.40
C SER A 147 3.69 -4.66 -8.95
N ILE A 148 3.22 -5.64 -8.18
CA ILE A 148 3.10 -5.53 -6.72
C ILE A 148 4.47 -5.47 -6.02
N SER A 149 5.53 -5.92 -6.68
CA SER A 149 6.92 -5.96 -6.19
C SER A 149 7.75 -4.74 -6.61
N SER A 150 7.12 -3.66 -7.05
CA SER A 150 7.79 -2.43 -7.48
C SER A 150 7.13 -1.20 -6.88
N LEU A 151 7.94 -0.16 -6.63
CA LEU A 151 7.44 1.16 -6.22
C LEU A 151 6.93 1.99 -7.40
N GLY A 152 7.16 1.58 -8.65
CA GLY A 152 6.55 2.21 -9.83
C GLY A 152 6.78 3.73 -9.92
N GLU A 153 5.74 4.45 -10.32
CA GLU A 153 5.74 5.92 -10.32
C GLU A 153 5.77 6.51 -8.90
N ALA A 154 5.16 5.83 -7.93
CA ALA A 154 5.17 6.27 -6.54
C ALA A 154 6.59 6.46 -5.99
N GLY A 155 7.52 5.56 -6.34
CA GLY A 155 8.94 5.66 -5.98
C GLY A 155 9.65 6.92 -6.46
N LYS A 156 9.14 7.57 -7.53
CA LYS A 156 9.73 8.77 -8.12
C LYS A 156 9.22 10.06 -7.50
N ILE A 157 8.01 10.03 -6.92
CA ILE A 157 7.37 11.22 -6.34
C ILE A 157 7.52 11.29 -4.82
N MET A 158 7.85 10.17 -4.17
CA MET A 158 8.09 10.11 -2.73
C MET A 158 9.36 10.87 -2.35
N ASP A 159 9.26 11.71 -1.32
CA ASP A 159 10.34 12.53 -0.79
C ASP A 159 10.11 12.90 0.69
N GLU A 160 10.90 13.87 1.17
CA GLU A 160 10.92 14.38 2.55
C GLU A 160 9.63 15.10 2.98
N GLU A 161 8.72 15.39 2.04
CA GLU A 161 7.41 15.97 2.33
C GLU A 161 6.25 14.99 2.10
N THR A 162 6.56 13.69 2.00
CA THR A 162 5.57 12.65 1.70
C THR A 162 5.18 11.85 2.93
N LEU A 163 3.88 11.67 3.18
CA LEU A 163 3.37 10.61 4.04
C LEU A 163 3.03 9.39 3.19
N VAL A 164 3.50 8.21 3.58
CA VAL A 164 3.11 6.94 2.94
C VAL A 164 2.05 6.25 3.77
N TYR A 165 0.92 5.90 3.15
CA TYR A 165 -0.14 5.10 3.74
C TYR A 165 -0.17 3.72 3.07
N SER A 166 0.25 2.69 3.80
CA SER A 166 0.40 1.33 3.29
C SER A 166 -0.41 0.34 4.12
N PRO A 167 -1.75 0.29 3.92
CA PRO A 167 -2.61 -0.58 4.71
C PRO A 167 -2.46 -2.07 4.37
N PHE A 168 -1.83 -2.37 3.23
CA PHE A 168 -1.45 -3.73 2.89
C PHE A 168 -0.33 -3.71 1.85
N LEU A 169 0.88 -4.10 2.25
CA LEU A 169 2.02 -4.15 1.35
C LEU A 169 2.75 -5.48 1.52
N THR A 170 3.29 -6.01 0.43
CA THR A 170 4.11 -7.22 0.50
C THR A 170 5.41 -6.92 1.23
N LEU A 171 6.00 -7.92 1.90
CA LEU A 171 7.28 -7.76 2.59
C LEU A 171 8.39 -7.31 1.65
N GLU A 172 8.37 -7.78 0.41
CA GLU A 172 9.30 -7.38 -0.65
C GLU A 172 9.24 -5.88 -0.94
N THR A 173 8.04 -5.33 -1.07
CA THR A 173 7.87 -3.92 -1.40
C THR A 173 8.13 -3.02 -0.20
N TYR A 174 7.85 -3.47 1.03
CA TYR A 174 8.35 -2.80 2.22
C TYR A 174 9.89 -2.74 2.25
N LYS A 175 10.59 -3.83 1.89
CA LYS A 175 12.07 -3.81 1.82
C LYS A 175 12.56 -2.78 0.80
N LEU A 176 11.91 -2.66 -0.35
CA LEU A 176 12.23 -1.63 -1.34
C LEU A 176 12.02 -0.22 -0.79
N LEU A 177 10.93 0.02 -0.06
CA LEU A 177 10.65 1.31 0.58
C LEU A 177 11.74 1.74 1.57
N PHE A 178 12.33 0.81 2.31
CA PHE A 178 13.41 1.10 3.26
C PHE A 178 14.81 1.13 2.63
N SER A 179 15.01 0.39 1.54
CA SER A 179 16.32 0.26 0.90
C SER A 179 16.59 1.35 -0.14
N SER A 180 15.53 2.02 -0.64
CA SER A 180 15.71 3.06 -1.64
C SER A 180 16.20 4.36 -0.99
N PRO A 181 17.35 4.91 -1.39
CA PRO A 181 17.84 6.18 -0.88
C PRO A 181 16.95 7.36 -1.31
N SER A 182 16.15 7.18 -2.37
CA SER A 182 15.20 8.20 -2.85
C SER A 182 13.95 8.32 -1.99
N THR A 183 13.61 7.30 -1.19
CA THR A 183 12.41 7.30 -0.35
C THR A 183 12.75 7.76 1.06
N ASN A 184 13.17 9.03 1.19
CA ASN A 184 13.32 9.68 2.48
C ASN A 184 11.95 10.09 3.05
N VAL A 185 11.14 9.10 3.41
CA VAL A 185 9.76 9.32 3.86
C VAL A 185 9.74 9.72 5.34
N PRO A 186 9.23 10.90 5.73
CA PRO A 186 9.17 11.30 7.13
C PRO A 186 8.13 10.53 7.96
N ILE A 187 7.01 10.14 7.36
CA ILE A 187 5.87 9.51 8.05
C ILE A 187 5.37 8.32 7.23
N LEU A 188 5.30 7.16 7.88
CA LEU A 188 4.75 5.93 7.33
C LEU A 188 3.61 5.45 8.24
N VAL A 189 2.42 5.28 7.69
CA VAL A 189 1.28 4.62 8.36
C VAL A 189 1.10 3.28 7.68
N SER A 190 1.43 2.20 8.38
CA SER A 190 1.54 0.86 7.78
C SER A 190 1.00 -0.25 8.66
N ASP A 191 1.16 -1.49 8.20
CA ASP A 191 1.13 -2.66 9.08
C ASP A 191 2.08 -2.44 10.27
N ASP A 192 1.64 -2.88 11.45
CA ASP A 192 2.48 -2.94 12.63
C ASP A 192 3.46 -4.12 12.52
N PHE A 193 4.70 -3.83 12.14
CA PHE A 193 5.73 -4.84 11.99
C PHE A 193 5.97 -5.67 13.26
N ASN A 194 5.74 -5.10 14.46
CA ASN A 194 5.88 -5.86 15.70
C ASN A 194 4.76 -6.89 15.88
N ALA A 195 3.55 -6.57 15.44
CA ALA A 195 2.43 -7.49 15.46
C ALA A 195 2.55 -8.51 14.32
N LEU A 196 2.96 -8.08 13.12
CA LEU A 196 3.29 -8.95 12.01
C LEU A 196 4.33 -10.00 12.40
N ARG A 197 5.36 -9.59 13.16
CA ARG A 197 6.40 -10.50 13.66
C ARG A 197 5.79 -11.69 14.40
N LEU A 198 4.71 -11.50 15.16
CA LEU A 198 4.04 -12.56 15.94
C LEU A 198 3.24 -13.54 15.09
N LYS A 199 2.91 -13.20 13.84
CA LYS A 199 2.11 -14.03 12.92
C LYS A 199 2.86 -15.26 12.41
N TRP A 200 4.18 -15.15 12.25
CA TRP A 200 5.01 -16.20 11.64
C TRP A 200 5.91 -16.90 12.66
N ASP A 201 6.13 -18.20 12.43
CA ASP A 201 7.07 -19.00 13.21
C ASP A 201 8.50 -18.48 13.06
N LYS A 202 9.29 -18.60 14.12
CA LYS A 202 10.66 -18.06 14.22
C LYS A 202 11.61 -18.58 13.14
N ARG A 203 11.34 -19.74 12.54
CA ARG A 203 12.21 -20.40 11.57
C ARG A 203 11.90 -20.05 10.11
N THR A 204 10.80 -19.33 9.87
CA THR A 204 10.35 -18.98 8.51
C THR A 204 11.17 -17.85 7.89
N SER A 205 11.20 -17.79 6.57
CA SER A 205 11.77 -16.67 5.80
C SER A 205 11.05 -15.36 6.08
N GLU A 206 9.72 -15.42 6.17
CA GLU A 206 8.83 -14.27 6.39
C GLU A 206 9.11 -13.63 7.75
N ARG A 207 9.40 -14.44 8.77
CA ARG A 207 9.84 -13.92 10.06
C ARG A 207 11.14 -13.12 9.93
N LYS A 208 12.14 -13.65 9.22
CA LYS A 208 13.43 -12.97 9.01
C LYS A 208 13.23 -11.66 8.25
N ASP A 209 12.33 -11.67 7.28
CA ASP A 209 11.97 -10.49 6.49
C ASP A 209 11.34 -9.41 7.36
N VAL A 210 10.37 -9.76 8.20
CA VAL A 210 9.74 -8.80 9.14
C VAL A 210 10.74 -8.29 10.18
N GLU A 211 11.65 -9.13 10.66
CA GLU A 211 12.73 -8.70 11.56
C GLU A 211 13.67 -7.72 10.86
N GLY A 212 13.96 -7.94 9.57
CA GLY A 212 14.66 -6.98 8.71
C GLY A 212 13.91 -5.65 8.57
N LEU A 213 12.58 -5.66 8.42
CA LEU A 213 11.77 -4.43 8.39
C LEU A 213 11.84 -3.68 9.73
N ILE A 214 11.71 -4.38 10.85
CA ILE A 214 11.84 -3.77 12.18
C ILE A 214 13.23 -3.13 12.34
N GLN A 215 14.28 -3.84 11.91
CA GLN A 215 15.64 -3.31 11.96
C GLN A 215 15.80 -2.08 11.04
N GLY A 216 15.27 -2.12 9.82
CA GLY A 216 15.26 -1.00 8.89
C GLY A 216 14.54 0.23 9.44
N THR A 217 13.42 0.05 10.17
CA THR A 217 12.77 1.19 10.85
C THR A 217 13.65 1.81 11.93
N ARG A 218 14.47 1.02 12.64
CA ARG A 218 15.40 1.54 13.65
C ARG A 218 16.57 2.28 13.02
N GLU A 219 17.15 1.72 11.97
CA GLU A 219 18.24 2.33 11.19
C GLU A 219 17.79 3.63 10.51
N GLY A 220 16.54 3.66 10.04
CA GLY A 220 15.88 4.86 9.53
C GLY A 220 15.52 5.89 10.60
N ASN A 221 15.78 5.61 11.89
CA ASN A 221 15.41 6.46 13.03
C ASN A 221 13.89 6.70 13.16
N TYR A 222 13.08 5.70 12.86
CA TYR A 222 11.63 5.77 13.03
C TYR A 222 11.21 5.45 14.46
N ARG A 223 10.36 6.30 15.02
CA ARG A 223 9.61 6.04 16.24
C ARG A 223 8.25 5.45 15.89
N ARG A 224 8.00 4.24 16.38
CA ARG A 224 6.71 3.54 16.24
C ARG A 224 5.68 4.04 17.26
N ARG A 225 4.43 4.17 16.83
CA ARG A 225 3.22 4.26 17.66
C ARG A 225 2.19 3.26 17.14
N ALA A 226 1.70 2.38 18.01
CA ALA A 226 0.63 1.46 17.64
C ALA A 226 -0.68 2.25 17.45
N VAL A 227 -1.47 1.88 16.46
CA VAL A 227 -2.80 2.47 16.24
C VAL A 227 -3.85 1.55 16.83
N ASN A 228 -4.70 2.08 17.73
CA ASN A 228 -5.86 1.34 18.21
C ASN A 228 -6.98 1.43 17.17
N GLY A 229 -7.45 0.28 16.70
CA GLY A 229 -8.55 0.16 15.73
C GLY A 229 -9.91 -0.19 16.35
N GLU A 230 -10.01 -0.19 17.68
CA GLU A 230 -11.23 -0.53 18.41
C GLU A 230 -12.42 0.35 18.01
N GLY A 231 -13.59 -0.28 17.87
CA GLY A 231 -14.84 0.38 17.49
C GLY A 231 -14.97 0.73 16.00
N PHE A 232 -13.92 0.58 15.20
CA PHE A 232 -13.97 0.81 13.75
C PHE A 232 -13.99 -0.49 12.95
N TRP A 233 -13.08 -1.42 13.27
CA TRP A 233 -13.01 -2.71 12.61
C TRP A 233 -13.94 -3.72 13.27
N ILE A 234 -14.64 -4.51 12.46
CA ILE A 234 -15.38 -5.70 12.88
C ILE A 234 -14.60 -6.97 12.49
N GLU A 235 -14.93 -8.11 13.09
CA GLU A 235 -14.24 -9.38 12.83
C GLU A 235 -14.24 -9.75 11.32
N ALA A 236 -15.35 -9.49 10.63
CA ALA A 236 -15.49 -9.72 9.19
C ALA A 236 -14.52 -8.87 8.33
N ASP A 237 -14.06 -7.73 8.84
CA ASP A 237 -13.08 -6.88 8.13
C ASP A 237 -11.69 -7.52 8.13
N ARG A 238 -11.45 -8.54 8.95
CA ARG A 238 -10.14 -9.16 9.17
C ARG A 238 -9.08 -8.08 9.46
N PRO A 239 -9.25 -7.31 10.55
CA PRO A 239 -8.40 -6.16 10.84
C PRO A 239 -6.93 -6.56 10.86
N PHE A 240 -6.12 -5.68 10.31
CA PHE A 240 -4.68 -5.79 10.39
C PHE A 240 -4.19 -4.80 11.45
N PRO A 241 -3.22 -5.19 12.29
CA PRO A 241 -2.66 -4.30 13.26
C PRO A 241 -1.92 -3.18 12.53
N MET A 242 -2.21 -1.92 12.86
CA MET A 242 -1.63 -0.74 12.23
C MET A 242 -0.66 -0.03 13.16
N ALA A 243 0.36 0.60 12.59
CA ALA A 243 1.26 1.48 13.31
C ALA A 243 1.60 2.73 12.49
N LEU A 244 1.83 3.84 13.19
CA LEU A 244 2.48 5.02 12.64
C LEU A 244 3.97 4.97 12.98
N TYR A 245 4.81 5.16 11.97
CA TYR A 245 6.24 5.26 12.05
C TYR A 245 6.63 6.68 11.68
N TRP A 246 7.31 7.35 12.61
CA TRP A 246 7.72 8.73 12.44
C TRP A 246 9.24 8.82 12.44
N ARG A 247 9.83 9.32 11.35
CA ARG A 247 11.27 9.54 11.27
C ARG A 247 11.69 10.72 12.14
N GLN A 248 12.56 10.48 13.12
CA GLN A 248 13.12 11.54 13.93
C GLN A 248 14.28 12.20 13.18
N SER A 249 14.29 13.54 13.12
CA SER A 249 15.46 14.28 12.66
C SER A 249 16.63 13.92 13.58
N ILE A 250 17.73 13.46 13.01
CA ILE A 250 19.00 13.39 13.74
C ILE A 250 19.34 14.85 14.03
N ALA A 251 19.26 15.25 15.31
CA ALA A 251 19.73 16.57 15.70
C ALA A 251 21.19 16.69 15.23
N GLN A 252 21.45 17.55 14.24
CA GLN A 252 22.80 17.82 13.76
C GLN A 252 23.64 18.60 14.78
N ASP A 253 23.10 18.88 15.97
CA ASP A 253 23.78 19.51 17.10
C ASP A 253 24.71 18.54 17.86
N LEU A 254 25.53 17.78 17.13
CA LEU A 254 26.78 17.33 17.72
C LEU A 254 27.75 18.52 17.65
N PRO A 255 28.27 19.02 18.79
CA PRO A 255 29.26 20.07 18.77
C PRO A 255 30.45 19.56 17.95
N VAL A 256 30.76 20.25 16.85
CA VAL A 256 32.00 20.04 16.11
C VAL A 256 33.13 20.13 17.15
N PRO A 257 33.87 19.05 17.43
CA PRO A 257 35.00 19.15 18.33
C PRO A 257 36.00 20.09 17.69
N ARG A 258 36.13 21.29 18.26
CA ARG A 258 37.21 22.21 17.91
C ARG A 258 38.52 21.50 18.17
N ASN A 259 39.28 21.29 17.09
CA ASN A 259 40.70 20.99 17.07
C ASN A 259 41.19 19.85 17.98
N VAL A 260 41.33 18.66 17.37
CA VAL A 260 42.50 17.83 17.65
C VAL A 260 43.07 17.40 16.31
N GLU A 261 44.17 18.04 15.91
CA GLU A 261 45.09 17.46 14.92
C GLU A 261 45.43 16.04 15.36
N SER A 262 44.94 15.04 14.63
CA SER A 262 45.35 13.66 14.81
C SER A 262 45.44 12.98 13.46
N THR A 263 46.66 12.97 12.97
CA THR A 263 47.32 11.87 12.25
C THR A 263 46.42 10.96 11.42
N ILE A 264 46.47 11.17 10.11
CA ILE A 264 45.98 10.26 9.07
C ILE A 264 46.55 8.86 9.33
N ARG A 265 45.73 7.96 9.88
CA ARG A 265 45.92 6.52 9.75
C ARG A 265 44.94 6.01 8.72
N THR A 266 45.45 5.81 7.51
CA THR A 266 44.82 5.08 6.40
C THR A 266 44.38 3.70 6.89
N ARG A 267 43.09 3.54 7.22
CA ARG A 267 42.48 2.21 7.36
C ARG A 267 42.06 1.75 5.96
N VAL A 268 42.93 0.95 5.36
CA VAL A 268 42.60 0.13 4.20
C VAL A 268 41.60 -0.93 4.67
N PHE A 269 40.37 -0.86 4.16
CA PHE A 269 39.40 -1.96 4.30
C PHE A 269 39.85 -3.13 3.43
N PRO A 270 39.83 -4.38 3.92
CA PRO A 270 40.08 -5.52 3.07
C PRO A 270 38.95 -5.65 2.04
N LYS A 271 39.33 -5.73 0.77
CA LYS A 271 38.47 -6.09 -0.35
C LYS A 271 37.78 -7.42 -0.01
N LEU A 272 36.45 -7.42 0.05
CA LEU A 272 35.67 -8.64 0.09
C LEU A 272 35.86 -9.37 -1.24
N GLU A 273 36.68 -10.42 -1.25
CA GLU A 273 36.80 -11.32 -2.38
C GLU A 273 35.48 -12.05 -2.61
N HIS A 274 35.01 -12.02 -3.86
CA HIS A 274 33.88 -12.80 -4.32
C HIS A 274 34.27 -14.28 -4.37
N GLN A 275 33.98 -15.03 -3.31
CA GLN A 275 33.99 -16.49 -3.39
C GLN A 275 32.79 -16.95 -4.21
N ARG A 276 33.09 -17.47 -5.41
CA ARG A 276 32.13 -18.17 -6.27
C ARG A 276 31.80 -19.53 -5.65
N ILE A 277 30.52 -19.75 -5.37
CA ILE A 277 29.99 -21.07 -4.98
C ILE A 277 29.92 -21.94 -6.24
N PRO A 278 30.46 -23.17 -6.23
CA PRO A 278 30.35 -24.09 -7.37
C PRO A 278 28.93 -24.64 -7.47
N ILE A 279 28.36 -24.54 -8.67
CA ILE A 279 27.14 -25.24 -9.06
C ILE A 279 27.56 -26.64 -9.50
N HIS A 280 27.15 -27.66 -8.77
CA HIS A 280 27.17 -29.04 -9.26
C HIS A 280 25.87 -29.30 -10.03
N ALA A 281 26.04 -29.71 -11.29
CA ALA A 281 25.01 -30.25 -12.16
C ALA A 281 24.61 -31.66 -11.75
#